data_AF-A0A6G7ZHE4-F1
#
_entry.id   AF-A0A6G7ZHE4-F1
#
_cell.length_a   1.000
_cell.length_b   1.000
_cell.length_c   1.000
_cell.angle_alpha   90.00
_cell.angle_beta   90.00
_cell.angle_gamma   90.00
#
_symmetry.space_group_name_H-M   'P 1'
#
loop_
_entity.id
_entity.type
_entity.pdbx_description
1 polymer ?
#
loop_
_entity_poly.entity_id
_entity_poly.type
_entity_poly.pdbx_seq_one_letter_code
_entity_poly.pdbx_strand_id
1 'polypeptide(L)'
;MLTLLLGVALAKFLFVLFVMKWMPLRLALTPGATKTRRVRRRAIMLFKAAAERRTEGRTGVLIYLSMGEHRAEIVGDAAITAVTTPETWGEAMAALIADVKDGRPADGIVAAIALIGEVLAHHFPRDAADRNEIPDKLIEL
;
A
#
# COMPACT_ATOMS: atom_id res chain seq x y z
N MET A 1 16.45 -16.39 -48.90
CA MET A 1 16.81 -16.96 -47.58
C MET A 1 17.01 -15.89 -46.50
N LEU A 2 17.83 -14.86 -46.73
CA LEU A 2 18.12 -13.80 -45.74
C LEU A 2 16.86 -13.05 -45.25
N THR A 3 15.94 -12.71 -46.15
CA THR A 3 14.68 -12.01 -45.83
C THR A 3 13.75 -12.83 -44.94
N LEU A 4 13.69 -14.15 -45.15
CA LEU A 4 12.91 -15.08 -44.32
C LEU A 4 13.48 -15.15 -42.89
N LEU A 5 14.81 -15.26 -42.77
CA LEU A 5 15.48 -15.29 -41.46
C LEU A 5 15.27 -13.99 -40.68
N LEU A 6 15.35 -12.85 -41.36
CA LEU A 6 15.11 -11.53 -40.76
C LEU A 6 13.67 -11.39 -40.26
N GLY A 7 12.69 -11.88 -41.05
CA GLY A 7 11.28 -11.88 -40.67
C GLY A 7 11.00 -12.71 -39.42
N VAL A 8 11.60 -13.91 -39.33
CA VAL A 8 11.46 -14.78 -38.15
C VAL A 8 12.10 -14.15 -36.91
N ALA A 9 13.28 -13.53 -37.05
CA ALA A 9 13.95 -12.83 -35.95
C ALA A 9 13.10 -11.65 -35.42
N LEU A 10 12.54 -10.85 -36.33
CA LEU A 10 11.66 -9.74 -35.97
C LEU A 10 10.38 -10.21 -35.29
N ALA A 11 9.73 -11.26 -35.82
CA ALA A 11 8.54 -11.84 -35.21
C ALA A 11 8.82 -12.37 -33.79
N LYS A 12 9.94 -13.08 -33.60
CA LYS A 12 10.36 -13.55 -32.26
C LYS A 12 10.62 -12.40 -31.32
N PHE A 13 11.29 -11.35 -31.78
CA PHE A 13 11.56 -10.15 -30.98
C PHE A 13 10.26 -9.44 -30.56
N LEU A 14 9.33 -9.23 -31.49
CA LEU A 14 8.02 -8.63 -31.21
C LEU A 14 7.18 -9.50 -30.27
N PHE A 15 7.22 -10.83 -30.46
CA PHE A 15 6.54 -11.77 -29.57
C PHE A 15 7.09 -11.70 -28.15
N VAL A 16 8.41 -11.70 -27.98
CA VAL A 16 9.04 -11.55 -26.65
C VAL A 16 8.69 -10.19 -26.04
N LEU A 17 8.70 -9.09 -26.81
CA LEU A 17 8.28 -7.77 -26.33
C LEU A 17 6.81 -7.76 -25.89
N PHE A 18 5.92 -8.41 -26.65
CA PHE A 18 4.50 -8.51 -26.34
C PHE A 18 4.29 -9.29 -25.03
N VAL A 19 4.94 -10.45 -24.90
CA VAL A 19 4.92 -11.28 -23.69
C VAL A 19 5.51 -10.54 -22.47
N MET A 20 6.57 -9.76 -22.64
CA MET A 20 7.14 -8.93 -21.56
C MET A 20 6.27 -7.72 -21.20
N LYS A 21 5.52 -7.16 -22.17
CA LYS A 21 4.57 -6.07 -21.94
C LYS A 21 3.25 -6.54 -21.32
N TRP A 22 2.96 -7.85 -21.36
CA TRP A 22 1.84 -8.43 -20.64
C TRP A 22 2.02 -8.29 -19.12
N MET A 23 1.41 -7.24 -18.58
CA MET A 23 1.36 -6.88 -17.17
C MET A 23 1.01 -8.04 -16.23
N PRO A 24 0.03 -8.94 -16.52
CA PRO A 24 -0.26 -10.07 -15.64
C PRO A 24 0.90 -11.07 -15.57
N LEU A 25 1.59 -11.32 -16.69
CA LEU A 25 2.72 -12.25 -16.74
C LEU A 25 3.92 -11.69 -15.97
N ARG A 26 4.18 -10.39 -16.12
CA ARG A 26 5.23 -9.68 -15.36
C ARG A 26 4.95 -9.68 -13.86
N LEU A 27 3.68 -9.54 -13.45
CA LEU A 27 3.27 -9.63 -12.05
C LEU A 27 3.35 -11.07 -11.52
N ALA A 28 3.01 -12.09 -12.32
CA ALA A 28 3.12 -13.49 -11.94
C ALA A 28 4.58 -13.94 -11.74
N LEU A 29 5.49 -13.53 -12.63
CA LEU A 29 6.92 -13.85 -12.59
C LEU A 29 7.70 -13.03 -11.54
N THR A 30 7.07 -12.02 -10.92
CA THR A 30 7.73 -11.25 -9.88
C THR A 30 7.71 -12.01 -8.54
N PRO A 31 8.88 -12.23 -7.90
CA PRO A 31 8.95 -12.82 -6.57
C PRO A 31 8.16 -12.02 -5.53
N GLY A 32 7.50 -12.73 -4.60
CA GLY A 32 6.69 -12.10 -3.55
C GLY A 32 7.44 -11.07 -2.71
N ALA A 33 8.72 -11.30 -2.40
CA ALA A 33 9.55 -10.34 -1.67
C ALA A 33 9.74 -9.01 -2.41
N THR A 34 9.86 -9.05 -3.75
CA THR A 34 10.00 -7.85 -4.57
C THR A 34 8.70 -7.05 -4.60
N LYS A 35 7.54 -7.73 -4.61
CA LYS A 35 6.23 -7.07 -4.47
C LYS A 35 6.10 -6.35 -3.13
N THR A 36 6.50 -6.99 -2.02
CA THR A 36 6.45 -6.36 -0.68
C THR A 36 7.28 -5.08 -0.68
N ARG A 37 8.51 -5.18 -1.17
CA ARG A 37 9.43 -4.05 -1.17
C ARG A 37 8.93 -2.89 -2.05
N ARG A 38 8.27 -3.19 -3.17
CA ARG A 38 7.67 -2.17 -4.03
C ARG A 38 6.50 -1.48 -3.35
N VAL A 39 5.58 -2.24 -2.78
CA VAL A 39 4.42 -1.73 -2.03
C VAL A 39 4.88 -0.87 -0.85
N ARG A 40 5.79 -1.37 -0.01
CA ARG A 40 6.38 -0.61 1.12
C ARG A 40 7.01 0.69 0.66
N ARG A 41 7.83 0.66 -0.40
CA ARG A 41 8.46 1.88 -0.93
C ARG A 41 7.42 2.89 -1.42
N ARG A 42 6.37 2.41 -2.10
CA ARG A 42 5.29 3.27 -2.60
C ARG A 42 4.52 3.90 -1.44
N ALA A 43 4.16 3.11 -0.43
CA ALA A 43 3.52 3.57 0.78
C ALA A 43 4.38 4.64 1.50
N ILE A 44 5.68 4.41 1.68
CA ILE A 44 6.59 5.40 2.28
C ILE A 44 6.68 6.69 1.45
N MET A 45 6.77 6.59 0.12
CA MET A 45 6.82 7.79 -0.73
C MET A 45 5.54 8.60 -0.64
N LEU A 46 4.38 7.94 -0.65
CA LEU A 46 3.08 8.60 -0.51
C LEU A 46 2.90 9.19 0.88
N PHE A 47 3.34 8.47 1.91
CA PHE A 47 3.35 8.97 3.28
C PHE A 47 4.18 10.24 3.40
N LYS A 48 5.40 10.26 2.86
CA LYS A 48 6.22 11.49 2.85
C LYS A 48 5.54 12.63 2.11
N ALA A 49 5.01 12.37 0.91
CA ALA A 49 4.31 13.39 0.13
C ALA A 49 3.05 13.95 0.84
N ALA A 50 2.36 13.13 1.63
CA ALA A 50 1.14 13.51 2.33
C ALA A 50 1.37 14.08 3.75
N ALA A 51 2.35 13.56 4.49
CA ALA A 51 2.50 13.76 5.93
C ALA A 51 3.69 14.66 6.33
N GLU A 52 4.73 14.82 5.49
CA GLU A 52 6.02 15.46 5.86
C GLU A 52 5.91 16.93 6.33
N ARG A 53 4.75 17.57 6.19
CA ARG A 53 4.50 18.94 6.70
C ARG A 53 3.11 19.19 7.28
N ARG A 54 2.32 18.14 7.58
CA ARG A 54 0.89 18.31 7.89
C ARG A 54 0.47 18.07 9.33
N THR A 55 1.32 17.52 10.19
CA THR A 55 0.96 17.30 11.60
C THR A 55 1.96 17.95 12.55
N GLU A 56 1.47 18.67 13.56
CA GLU A 56 2.33 19.29 14.58
C GLU A 56 2.92 18.22 15.51
N GLY A 57 2.15 17.16 15.77
CA GLY A 57 2.52 16.05 16.66
C GLY A 57 3.24 14.87 16.00
N ARG A 58 3.39 14.85 14.67
CA ARG A 58 3.91 13.67 13.93
C ARG A 58 3.15 12.38 14.29
N THR A 59 1.83 12.46 14.33
CA THR A 59 0.91 11.37 14.70
C THR A 59 0.21 10.75 13.48
N GLY A 60 0.62 11.10 12.26
CA GLY A 60 0.00 10.60 11.04
C GLY A 60 0.20 9.09 10.82
N VAL A 61 -0.88 8.43 10.38
CA VAL A 61 -0.87 7.02 9.94
C VAL A 61 -1.43 6.93 8.52
N LEU A 62 -0.76 6.18 7.65
CA LEU A 62 -1.21 5.85 6.31
C LEU A 62 -1.49 4.36 6.19
N ILE A 63 -2.71 4.05 5.76
CA ILE A 63 -3.09 2.72 5.27
C ILE A 63 -2.98 2.76 3.75
N TYR A 64 -2.09 1.96 3.18
CA TYR A 64 -1.91 1.82 1.75
C TYR A 64 -2.39 0.44 1.31
N LEU A 65 -3.38 0.40 0.42
CA LEU A 65 -3.90 -0.83 -0.19
C LEU A 65 -3.56 -0.85 -1.68
N SER A 66 -2.80 -1.84 -2.11
CA SER A 66 -2.62 -2.14 -3.53
C SER A 66 -3.55 -3.28 -3.95
N MET A 67 -4.54 -2.93 -4.77
CA MET A 67 -5.43 -3.88 -5.43
C MET A 67 -4.69 -4.71 -6.49
N GLY A 68 -3.70 -4.14 -7.20
CA GLY A 68 -2.97 -4.86 -8.24
C GLY A 68 -1.98 -5.90 -7.68
N GLU A 69 -1.39 -5.63 -6.51
CA GLU A 69 -0.49 -6.57 -5.85
C GLU A 69 -1.15 -7.42 -4.74
N HIS A 70 -2.45 -7.22 -4.47
CA HIS A 70 -3.20 -7.80 -3.34
C HIS A 70 -2.46 -7.66 -2.01
N ARG A 71 -1.99 -6.46 -1.70
CA ARG A 71 -1.15 -6.18 -0.53
C ARG A 71 -1.57 -4.89 0.15
N ALA A 72 -1.59 -4.93 1.47
CA ALA A 72 -1.79 -3.76 2.31
C ALA A 72 -0.53 -3.47 3.12
N GLU A 73 -0.33 -2.20 3.45
CA GLU A 73 0.80 -1.72 4.22
C GLU A 73 0.32 -0.58 5.15
N ILE A 74 0.69 -0.65 6.43
CA ILE A 74 0.43 0.42 7.39
C ILE A 74 1.76 1.12 7.68
N VAL A 75 1.78 2.45 7.56
CA VAL A 75 2.95 3.29 7.78
C VAL A 75 2.57 4.39 8.75
N GLY A 76 3.16 4.38 9.95
CA GLY A 76 3.06 5.46 10.92
C GLY A 76 4.26 6.41 10.84
N ASP A 77 4.08 7.63 11.31
CA ASP A 77 5.17 8.57 11.55
C ASP A 77 6.07 8.12 12.73
N ALA A 78 7.11 8.90 13.03
CA ALA A 78 8.09 8.61 14.06
C ALA A 78 7.49 8.49 15.47
N ALA A 79 6.52 9.34 15.85
CA ALA A 79 5.92 9.27 17.19
C ALA A 79 5.09 7.98 17.35
N ILE A 80 4.32 7.62 16.32
CA ILE A 80 3.54 6.38 16.29
C ILE A 80 4.46 5.15 16.30
N THR A 81 5.50 5.15 15.47
CA THR A 81 6.45 4.03 15.36
C THR A 81 7.28 3.84 16.64
N ALA A 82 7.47 4.90 17.43
CA ALA A 82 8.18 4.79 18.70
C ALA A 82 7.38 4.07 19.80
N VAL A 83 6.04 4.11 19.72
CA VAL A 83 5.15 3.55 20.75
C VAL A 83 4.38 2.30 20.30
N THR A 84 4.38 2.00 19.01
CA THR A 84 3.71 0.82 18.45
C THR A 84 4.71 -0.15 17.83
N THR A 85 4.42 -1.45 17.92
CA THR A 85 5.22 -2.48 17.25
C THR A 85 4.48 -2.99 16.01
N PRO A 86 5.15 -3.71 15.10
CA PRO A 86 4.47 -4.33 13.95
C PRO A 86 3.29 -5.23 14.36
N GLU A 87 3.39 -5.88 15.53
CA GLU A 87 2.37 -6.75 16.08
C GLU A 87 1.11 -5.98 16.48
N THR A 88 1.25 -4.72 16.91
CA THR A 88 0.12 -3.84 17.26
C THR A 88 -0.83 -3.64 16.07
N TRP A 89 -0.30 -3.66 14.85
CA TRP A 89 -1.10 -3.49 13.63
C TRP A 89 -1.60 -4.82 13.04
N GLY A 90 -1.27 -5.95 13.67
CA GLY A 90 -1.56 -7.28 13.16
C GLY A 90 -3.06 -7.54 12.98
N GLU A 91 -3.86 -7.15 13.98
CA GLU A 91 -5.33 -7.31 13.94
C GLU A 91 -5.97 -6.44 12.86
N ALA A 92 -5.58 -5.16 12.78
CA ALA A 92 -6.06 -4.25 11.74
C ALA A 92 -5.71 -4.75 10.32
N MET A 93 -4.49 -5.27 10.16
CA MET A 93 -4.05 -5.86 8.89
C MET A 93 -4.84 -7.12 8.54
N ALA A 94 -5.10 -7.99 9.53
CA ALA A 94 -5.86 -9.22 9.32
C ALA A 94 -7.32 -8.92 8.92
N ALA A 95 -7.97 -7.96 9.59
CA ALA A 95 -9.32 -7.52 9.27
C ALA A 95 -9.40 -6.94 7.84
N LEU A 96 -8.46 -6.03 7.50
CA LEU A 96 -8.38 -5.46 6.15
C LEU A 96 -8.22 -6.54 5.07
N ILE A 97 -7.31 -7.48 5.27
CA ILE A 97 -7.04 -8.54 4.29
C ILE A 97 -8.22 -9.49 4.15
N ALA A 98 -8.94 -9.80 5.23
CA ALA A 98 -10.11 -10.67 5.20
C ALA A 98 -11.21 -10.09 4.30
N ASP A 99 -11.61 -8.84 4.54
CA ASP A 99 -12.69 -8.22 3.77
C ASP A 99 -12.29 -7.88 2.33
N VAL A 100 -11.02 -7.53 2.09
CA VAL A 100 -10.50 -7.34 0.72
C VAL A 100 -10.56 -8.65 -0.08
N LYS A 101 -10.28 -9.80 0.55
CA LYS A 101 -10.41 -11.12 -0.12
C LYS A 101 -11.85 -11.47 -0.47
N ASP A 102 -12.80 -11.02 0.33
CA ASP A 102 -14.23 -11.22 0.09
C ASP A 102 -14.83 -10.22 -0.91
N GLY A 103 -13.99 -9.39 -1.55
CA GLY A 103 -14.44 -8.38 -2.52
C GLY A 103 -15.09 -7.15 -1.87
N ARG A 104 -14.87 -6.96 -0.57
CA ARG A 104 -15.42 -5.85 0.24
C ARG A 104 -14.31 -4.94 0.77
N PRO A 105 -13.51 -4.29 -0.09
CA PRO A 105 -12.38 -3.48 0.36
C PRO A 105 -12.78 -2.29 1.23
N ALA A 106 -13.97 -1.72 1.03
CA ALA A 106 -14.48 -0.61 1.84
C ALA A 106 -14.68 -1.04 3.31
N ASP A 107 -15.32 -2.19 3.53
CA ASP A 107 -15.55 -2.74 4.86
C ASP A 107 -14.22 -3.01 5.59
N GLY A 108 -13.25 -3.59 4.87
CA GLY A 108 -11.92 -3.84 5.42
C GLY A 108 -11.17 -2.57 5.81
N ILE A 109 -11.29 -1.50 5.03
CA ILE A 109 -10.68 -0.21 5.35
C ILE A 109 -11.35 0.40 6.59
N VAL A 110 -12.68 0.36 6.68
CA VAL A 110 -13.42 0.88 7.85
C VAL A 110 -13.03 0.10 9.11
N ALA A 111 -12.98 -1.23 9.05
CA ALA A 111 -12.56 -2.07 10.16
C ALA A 111 -11.12 -1.77 10.60
N ALA A 112 -10.20 -1.62 9.65
CA ALA A 112 -8.82 -1.26 9.95
C ALA A 112 -8.72 0.12 10.60
N ILE A 113 -9.44 1.12 10.10
CA ILE A 113 -9.46 2.48 10.70
C ILE A 113 -9.98 2.43 12.14
N ALA A 114 -11.04 1.65 12.41
CA ALA A 114 -11.58 1.51 13.76
C ALA A 114 -10.54 0.92 14.73
N LEU A 115 -9.91 -0.20 14.36
CA LEU A 115 -8.89 -0.86 15.17
C LEU A 115 -7.65 0.03 15.37
N ILE A 116 -7.22 0.72 14.32
CA ILE A 116 -6.10 1.68 14.40
C ILE A 116 -6.47 2.83 15.34
N GLY A 117 -7.70 3.34 15.26
CA GLY A 117 -8.21 4.39 16.12
C GLY A 117 -8.20 3.99 17.60
N GLU A 118 -8.58 2.76 17.93
CA GLU A 118 -8.54 2.23 19.31
C GLU A 118 -7.11 2.18 19.85
N VAL A 119 -6.17 1.66 19.05
CA VAL A 119 -4.73 1.62 19.40
C VAL A 119 -4.20 3.04 19.62
N LEU A 120 -4.51 3.95 18.70
CA LEU A 120 -4.04 5.34 18.79
C LEU A 120 -4.63 6.05 20.00
N ALA A 121 -5.92 5.84 20.32
CA ALA A 121 -6.56 6.44 21.48
C ALA A 121 -5.91 6.02 22.81
N HIS A 122 -5.31 4.83 22.87
CA HIS A 122 -4.60 4.37 24.06
C HIS A 122 -3.28 5.10 24.29
N HIS A 123 -2.55 5.43 23.22
CA HIS A 123 -1.22 6.05 23.29
C HIS A 123 -1.23 7.57 23.11
N PHE A 124 -2.21 8.09 22.38
CA PHE A 124 -2.38 9.49 22.03
C PHE A 124 -3.84 9.90 22.33
N PRO A 125 -4.19 10.10 23.61
CA PRO A 125 -5.54 10.51 23.96
C PRO A 125 -5.86 11.87 23.32
N ARG A 126 -7.08 12.00 22.80
CA ARG A 126 -7.54 13.21 22.11
C ARG A 126 -7.67 14.38 23.09
N ASP A 127 -7.05 15.51 22.77
CA ASP A 127 -7.22 16.76 23.50
C ASP A 127 -8.55 17.44 23.12
N ALA A 128 -9.14 18.19 24.03
CA ALA A 128 -10.34 19.01 23.78
C ALA A 128 -10.09 20.13 22.76
N ALA A 129 -8.84 20.56 22.61
CA ALA A 129 -8.41 21.55 21.62
C ALA A 129 -7.98 20.94 20.27
N ASP A 130 -8.07 19.61 20.11
CA ASP A 130 -7.61 18.90 18.93
C ASP A 130 -8.35 19.33 17.66
N ARG A 131 -7.60 19.59 16.60
CA ARG A 131 -8.10 20.06 15.31
C ARG A 131 -7.78 19.03 14.25
N ASN A 132 -8.65 18.93 13.25
CA ASN A 132 -8.36 18.05 12.13
C ASN A 132 -7.20 18.60 11.27
N GLU A 133 -6.01 18.03 11.46
CA GLU A 133 -4.77 18.41 10.76
C GLU A 133 -4.70 17.84 9.33
N ILE A 134 -5.40 16.73 9.04
CA ILE A 134 -5.39 16.05 7.74
C ILE A 134 -6.83 15.82 7.25
N PRO A 135 -7.23 16.34 6.08
CA PRO A 135 -8.60 16.16 5.60
C PRO A 135 -8.95 14.68 5.39
N ASP A 136 -10.13 14.28 5.88
CA ASP A 136 -10.68 12.93 5.75
C ASP A 136 -11.08 12.64 4.31
N LYS A 137 -10.10 12.29 3.47
CA LYS A 137 -10.30 12.01 2.05
C LYS A 137 -9.58 10.76 1.63
N LEU A 138 -10.30 9.88 0.92
CA LEU A 138 -9.71 8.76 0.22
C LEU A 138 -8.88 9.28 -0.97
N ILE A 139 -7.65 8.77 -1.10
CA ILE A 139 -6.76 9.06 -2.23
C ILE A 139 -6.66 7.80 -3.09
N GLU A 140 -7.18 7.88 -4.32
CA GLU A 140 -7.05 6.84 -5.34
C GLU A 140 -5.99 7.26 -6.38
N LEU A 141 -5.12 6.33 -6.81
CA LEU A 141 -3.95 6.59 -7.64
C LEU A 141 -3.89 5.70 -8.89
#